data_AF-A0A0D2GD12-F1
#
_entry.id   AF-A0A0D2GD12-F1
#
_cell.length_a   1.000
_cell.length_b   1.000
_cell.length_c   1.000
_cell.angle_alpha   90.00
_cell.angle_beta   90.00
_cell.angle_gamma   90.00
#
_symmetry.space_group_name_H-M   'P 1'
#
loop_
_entity.id
_entity.type
_entity.pdbx_description
1 polymer ?
#
loop_
_entity_poly.entity_id
_entity_poly.type
_entity_poly.pdbx_seq_one_letter_code
_entity_poly.pdbx_strand_id
1 'polypeptide(L)'
;MASTTKFKIPAEFEAQLRYVDHIDQRSDKEILASLEEYKPVTSEKNIWAFWDKGLRAMPGWCQRNVVDWVRICSPSWTIRILDSIPGSPNNALKYISADLLPQAFVTSTMTGVYAGPHSSDFLRGACLYSHGGVYMDTGNILIRDLDRICWNQLADPNSPFEVCVPIMYGTTIANHFVASRKGDPFIKCWHDLFIYLWKDRQNHEGLIQHPLVAFALTHTFEAAEQANFGWDFAVEPQTVMEYISQVLSWQRLCMLENARDGFNATEYWLNKVLIFDVLQEDWGAEATIGFGGPNLFNALATPLDAPTDSEQYKTAYKLVWRLLTESSLQKITHGKNLTKTPAAGVLWEEPGNEDKDHQAGTFAELLRYGTVHFQQARESIRYLKAAKPPVTSRKGLFEP
;
A
#
# COMPACT_ATOMS: atom_id res chain seq x y z
N MET A 1 -10.14 -10.09 -34.17
CA MET A 1 -10.48 -8.68 -34.48
C MET A 1 -9.36 -7.83 -33.90
N ALA A 2 -8.82 -6.86 -34.63
CA ALA A 2 -7.85 -5.95 -34.04
C ALA A 2 -8.55 -5.22 -32.89
N SER A 3 -8.08 -5.41 -31.65
CA SER A 3 -8.52 -4.63 -30.50
C SER A 3 -8.37 -3.15 -30.88
N THR A 4 -9.49 -2.44 -31.05
CA THR A 4 -9.46 -1.00 -31.25
C THR A 4 -9.01 -0.38 -29.94
N THR A 5 -7.71 -0.14 -29.82
CA THR A 5 -7.11 0.49 -28.65
C THR A 5 -7.70 1.88 -28.48
N LYS A 6 -8.30 2.17 -27.32
CA LYS A 6 -8.94 3.47 -27.04
C LYS A 6 -7.95 4.62 -27.07
N PHE A 7 -6.76 4.41 -26.51
CA PHE A 7 -5.68 5.40 -26.46
C PHE A 7 -4.42 4.90 -27.15
N LYS A 8 -3.71 5.82 -27.80
CA LYS A 8 -2.41 5.58 -28.43
C LYS A 8 -1.29 5.81 -27.44
N ILE A 9 -0.28 4.94 -27.44
CA ILE A 9 1.00 5.22 -26.78
C ILE A 9 1.74 6.26 -27.63
N PRO A 10 2.12 7.43 -27.08
CA PRO A 10 2.94 8.42 -27.78
C PRO A 10 4.28 7.83 -28.20
N ALA A 11 4.82 8.32 -29.32
CA ALA A 11 6.03 7.78 -29.94
C ALA A 11 7.23 7.73 -28.96
N GLU A 12 7.33 8.71 -28.06
CA GLU A 12 8.39 8.78 -27.05
C GLU A 12 8.30 7.69 -25.95
N PHE A 13 7.15 7.02 -25.81
CA PHE A 13 6.92 5.97 -24.82
C PHE A 13 6.78 4.56 -25.42
N GLU A 14 6.79 4.41 -26.75
CA GLU A 14 6.63 3.12 -27.44
C GLU A 14 7.72 2.09 -27.06
N ALA A 15 8.93 2.55 -26.71
CA ALA A 15 10.00 1.67 -26.23
C ALA A 15 9.80 1.22 -24.77
N GLN A 16 8.96 1.92 -24.01
CA GLN A 16 8.77 1.71 -22.57
C GLN A 16 7.48 0.96 -22.25
N LEU A 17 6.52 0.96 -23.18
CA LEU A 17 5.19 0.39 -23.00
C LEU A 17 4.83 -0.49 -24.20
N ARG A 18 4.12 -1.57 -23.92
CA ARG A 18 3.46 -2.39 -24.95
C ARG A 18 1.99 -2.57 -24.62
N TYR A 19 1.17 -2.75 -25.66
CA TYR A 19 -0.23 -3.11 -25.48
C TYR A 19 -0.36 -4.52 -24.93
N VAL A 20 -1.28 -4.70 -23.99
CA VAL A 20 -1.71 -5.99 -23.47
C VAL A 20 -3.23 -6.01 -23.36
N ASP A 21 -3.81 -7.18 -23.57
CA ASP A 21 -5.20 -7.45 -23.22
C ASP A 21 -5.22 -8.14 -21.86
N HIS A 22 -6.13 -7.71 -20.97
CA HIS A 22 -6.34 -8.39 -19.70
C HIS A 22 -7.12 -9.69 -19.91
N ILE A 23 -6.79 -10.72 -19.14
CA ILE A 23 -7.40 -12.05 -19.29
C ILE A 23 -8.86 -12.07 -18.80
N ASP A 24 -9.17 -11.30 -17.76
CA ASP A 24 -10.48 -11.31 -17.12
C ASP A 24 -11.49 -10.38 -17.80
N GLN A 25 -12.35 -10.95 -18.64
CA GLN A 25 -13.34 -10.23 -19.43
C GLN A 25 -14.65 -9.91 -18.69
N ARG A 26 -14.73 -10.19 -17.37
CA ARG A 26 -15.93 -9.92 -16.59
C ARG A 26 -16.15 -8.41 -16.43
N SER A 27 -17.42 -8.03 -16.32
CA SER A 27 -17.79 -6.66 -15.94
C SER A 27 -17.34 -6.34 -14.50
N ASP A 28 -17.17 -5.05 -14.21
CA ASP A 28 -16.83 -4.59 -12.85
C ASP A 28 -17.82 -5.13 -11.80
N LYS A 29 -19.12 -5.20 -12.15
CA LYS A 29 -20.17 -5.73 -11.27
C LYS A 29 -19.95 -7.21 -10.95
N GLU A 30 -19.61 -8.03 -11.95
CA GLU A 30 -19.34 -9.46 -11.78
C GLU A 30 -18.04 -9.70 -11.01
N ILE A 31 -17.00 -8.90 -11.27
CA ILE A 31 -15.75 -8.95 -10.52
C ILE A 31 -16.02 -8.65 -9.05
N LEU A 32 -16.65 -7.52 -8.75
CA LEU A 32 -16.97 -7.13 -7.38
C LEU A 32 -17.86 -8.17 -6.69
N ALA A 33 -18.86 -8.73 -7.38
CA ALA A 33 -19.70 -9.79 -6.80
C ALA A 33 -18.86 -11.03 -6.44
N SER A 34 -17.91 -11.41 -7.29
CA SER A 34 -17.01 -12.55 -7.02
C SER A 34 -15.99 -12.30 -5.90
N LEU A 35 -15.74 -11.03 -5.56
CA LEU A 35 -14.90 -10.64 -4.43
C LEU A 35 -15.66 -10.68 -3.10
N GLU A 36 -16.99 -10.73 -3.10
CA GLU A 36 -17.85 -10.89 -1.91
C GLU A 36 -18.05 -12.36 -1.51
N GLU A 37 -17.56 -13.30 -2.33
CA GLU A 37 -17.65 -14.73 -2.07
C GLU A 37 -16.48 -15.23 -1.21
N TYR A 38 -16.78 -16.07 -0.22
CA TYR A 38 -15.75 -16.76 0.54
C TYR A 38 -14.98 -17.73 -0.36
N LYS A 39 -13.64 -17.63 -0.34
CA LYS A 39 -12.75 -18.56 -1.04
C LYS A 39 -11.76 -19.15 -0.04
N PRO A 40 -11.63 -20.48 0.09
CA PRO A 40 -10.57 -21.05 0.91
C PRO A 40 -9.18 -20.56 0.47
N VAL A 41 -8.23 -20.47 1.42
CA VAL A 41 -6.83 -20.14 1.09
C VAL A 41 -6.13 -21.43 0.65
N THR A 42 -5.74 -21.50 -0.63
CA THR A 42 -5.14 -22.69 -1.24
C THR A 42 -3.71 -22.48 -1.75
N SER A 43 -3.23 -21.24 -1.75
CA SER A 43 -1.88 -20.86 -2.15
C SER A 43 -1.41 -19.66 -1.34
N GLU A 44 -0.14 -19.28 -1.48
CA GLU A 44 0.39 -18.04 -0.90
C GLU A 44 0.11 -16.81 -1.77
N LYS A 45 -0.35 -16.96 -3.01
CA LYS A 45 -0.68 -15.86 -3.91
C LYS A 45 -2.04 -15.24 -3.55
N ASN A 46 -2.06 -14.53 -2.44
CA ASN A 46 -3.22 -13.77 -1.97
C ASN A 46 -2.93 -12.28 -2.03
N ILE A 47 -3.91 -11.48 -2.43
CA ILE A 47 -3.88 -10.02 -2.28
C ILE A 47 -4.90 -9.67 -1.20
N TRP A 48 -4.41 -9.29 -0.04
CA TRP A 48 -5.20 -8.92 1.13
C TRP A 48 -5.40 -7.42 1.18
N ALA A 49 -6.62 -6.99 1.45
CA ALA A 49 -6.95 -5.63 1.82
C ALA A 49 -8.12 -5.64 2.80
N PHE A 50 -8.43 -4.49 3.41
CA PHE A 50 -9.48 -4.39 4.40
C PHE A 50 -10.30 -3.12 4.24
N TRP A 51 -11.61 -3.27 4.40
CA TRP A 51 -12.55 -2.16 4.60
C TRP A 51 -13.58 -2.58 5.63
N ASP A 52 -13.60 -1.92 6.78
CA ASP A 52 -14.38 -2.35 7.96
C ASP A 52 -15.88 -2.49 7.66
N LYS A 53 -16.39 -1.67 6.75
CA LYS A 53 -17.79 -1.66 6.28
C LYS A 53 -18.06 -2.53 5.04
N GLY A 54 -17.10 -3.34 4.62
CA GLY A 54 -17.25 -4.25 3.48
C GLY A 54 -17.01 -3.61 2.11
N LEU A 55 -16.79 -4.46 1.11
CA LEU A 55 -16.42 -4.09 -0.26
C LEU A 55 -17.32 -3.01 -0.87
N ARG A 56 -18.64 -3.13 -0.72
CA ARG A 56 -19.62 -2.23 -1.35
C ARG A 56 -19.73 -0.86 -0.67
N ALA A 57 -19.23 -0.74 0.56
CA ALA A 57 -19.16 0.52 1.28
C ALA A 57 -17.86 1.29 1.00
N MET A 58 -16.94 0.73 0.21
CA MET A 58 -15.78 1.46 -0.25
C MET A 58 -16.20 2.58 -1.22
N PRO A 59 -15.49 3.72 -1.24
CA PRO A 59 -15.60 4.71 -2.29
C PRO A 59 -15.50 4.07 -3.68
N GLY A 60 -16.25 4.61 -4.66
CA GLY A 60 -16.29 4.05 -6.02
C GLY A 60 -14.90 3.92 -6.65
N TRP A 61 -14.01 4.89 -6.40
CA TRP A 61 -12.64 4.87 -6.89
C TRP A 61 -11.78 3.75 -6.28
N CYS A 62 -12.01 3.38 -5.01
CA CYS A 62 -11.39 2.22 -4.38
C CYS A 62 -11.93 0.91 -4.95
N GLN A 63 -13.23 0.84 -5.24
CA GLN A 63 -13.82 -0.34 -5.90
C GLN A 63 -13.22 -0.54 -7.29
N ARG A 64 -13.00 0.53 -8.06
CA ARG A 64 -12.28 0.49 -9.34
C ARG A 64 -10.85 0.00 -9.19
N ASN A 65 -10.12 0.46 -8.16
CA ASN A 65 -8.76 -0.02 -7.89
C ASN A 65 -8.71 -1.55 -7.73
N VAL A 66 -9.57 -2.12 -6.89
CA VAL A 66 -9.55 -3.58 -6.65
C VAL A 66 -10.02 -4.39 -7.85
N VAL A 67 -10.88 -3.82 -8.70
CA VAL A 67 -11.24 -4.40 -10.00
C VAL A 67 -10.04 -4.39 -10.94
N ASP A 68 -9.30 -3.28 -11.01
CA ASP A 68 -8.08 -3.18 -11.82
C ASP A 68 -7.03 -4.18 -11.33
N TRP A 69 -6.92 -4.45 -10.02
CA TRP A 69 -6.02 -5.50 -9.50
C TRP A 69 -6.33 -6.87 -10.10
N VAL A 70 -7.61 -7.23 -10.26
CA VAL A 70 -8.04 -8.49 -10.89
C VAL A 70 -7.61 -8.55 -12.36
N ARG A 71 -7.64 -7.43 -13.07
CA ARG A 71 -7.28 -7.35 -14.49
C ARG A 71 -5.77 -7.32 -14.72
N ILE A 72 -5.04 -6.70 -13.80
CA ILE A 72 -3.58 -6.51 -13.89
C ILE A 72 -2.83 -7.76 -13.42
N CYS A 73 -3.27 -8.36 -12.32
CA CYS A 73 -2.60 -9.52 -11.77
C CYS A 73 -3.02 -10.80 -12.49
N SER A 74 -2.09 -11.76 -12.60
CA SER A 74 -2.42 -13.07 -13.17
C SER A 74 -3.58 -13.77 -12.41
N PRO A 75 -4.39 -14.62 -13.08
CA PRO A 75 -5.44 -15.42 -12.42
C PRO A 75 -4.98 -16.36 -11.31
N SER A 76 -3.66 -16.47 -11.10
CA SER A 76 -3.07 -17.21 -9.97
C SER A 76 -3.20 -16.47 -8.63
N TRP A 77 -3.47 -15.15 -8.66
CA TRP A 77 -3.72 -14.34 -7.47
C TRP A 77 -5.18 -14.41 -7.02
N THR A 78 -5.39 -14.62 -5.72
CA THR A 78 -6.71 -14.49 -5.10
C THR A 78 -6.82 -13.18 -4.34
N ILE A 79 -7.64 -12.26 -4.83
CA ILE A 79 -7.91 -10.97 -4.17
C ILE A 79 -8.98 -11.14 -3.09
N ARG A 80 -8.74 -10.56 -1.91
CA ARG A 80 -9.52 -10.74 -0.69
C ARG A 80 -9.67 -9.39 0.00
N ILE A 81 -10.89 -8.86 -0.04
CA ILE A 81 -11.23 -7.61 0.64
C ILE A 81 -11.97 -7.97 1.93
N LEU A 82 -11.21 -8.02 3.02
CA LEU A 82 -11.71 -8.38 4.35
C LEU A 82 -12.56 -7.27 4.95
N ASP A 83 -13.45 -7.64 5.88
CA ASP A 83 -14.31 -6.70 6.60
C ASP A 83 -14.51 -7.10 8.07
N SER A 84 -15.22 -6.25 8.83
CA SER A 84 -15.60 -6.51 10.23
C SER A 84 -17.09 -6.80 10.39
N ILE A 85 -17.82 -7.09 9.31
CA ILE A 85 -19.27 -7.26 9.34
C ILE A 85 -19.59 -8.67 9.87
N PRO A 86 -20.36 -8.81 10.97
CA PRO A 86 -20.77 -10.12 11.47
C PRO A 86 -21.52 -10.92 10.39
N GLY A 87 -21.13 -12.18 10.18
CA GLY A 87 -21.75 -13.06 9.20
C GLY A 87 -21.27 -12.89 7.75
N SER A 88 -20.57 -11.80 7.43
CA SER A 88 -20.00 -11.58 6.07
C SER A 88 -19.14 -12.78 5.64
N PRO A 89 -19.23 -13.24 4.38
CA PRO A 89 -18.26 -14.18 3.80
C PRO A 89 -16.81 -13.71 3.90
N ASN A 90 -16.60 -12.40 3.93
CA ASN A 90 -15.29 -11.75 4.00
C ASN A 90 -14.91 -11.24 5.39
N ASN A 91 -15.68 -11.56 6.42
CA ASN A 91 -15.31 -11.20 7.78
C ASN A 91 -13.88 -11.70 8.09
N ALA A 92 -13.03 -10.80 8.57
CA ALA A 92 -11.61 -11.07 8.76
C ALA A 92 -11.34 -12.30 9.65
N LEU A 93 -12.20 -12.56 10.64
CA LEU A 93 -12.08 -13.70 11.56
C LEU A 93 -12.37 -15.07 10.90
N LYS A 94 -12.85 -15.10 9.65
CA LYS A 94 -12.93 -16.35 8.86
C LYS A 94 -11.58 -16.78 8.28
N TYR A 95 -10.64 -15.85 8.18
CA TYR A 95 -9.31 -16.08 7.59
C TYR A 95 -8.21 -16.02 8.63
N ILE A 96 -8.39 -15.23 9.69
CA ILE A 96 -7.39 -14.95 10.71
C ILE A 96 -7.90 -15.39 12.07
N SER A 97 -7.05 -16.12 12.79
CA SER A 97 -7.36 -16.57 14.14
C SER A 97 -7.41 -15.40 15.12
N ALA A 98 -8.39 -15.42 16.03
CA ALA A 98 -8.62 -14.32 16.97
C ALA A 98 -7.44 -14.09 17.93
N ASP A 99 -6.63 -15.10 18.23
CA ASP A 99 -5.43 -15.00 19.08
C ASP A 99 -4.29 -14.20 18.44
N LEU A 100 -4.35 -13.95 17.13
CA LEU A 100 -3.39 -13.10 16.41
C LEU A 100 -3.78 -11.61 16.44
N LEU A 101 -4.90 -11.22 17.05
CA LEU A 101 -5.45 -9.87 16.94
C LEU A 101 -5.69 -9.26 18.32
N PRO A 102 -5.70 -7.92 18.46
CA PRO A 102 -6.01 -7.30 19.74
C PRO A 102 -7.46 -7.60 20.11
N GLN A 103 -7.72 -7.78 21.41
CA GLN A 103 -9.07 -8.09 21.90
C GLN A 103 -10.09 -7.06 21.41
N ALA A 104 -9.72 -5.77 21.36
CA ALA A 104 -10.61 -4.70 20.92
C ALA A 104 -11.06 -4.81 19.45
N PHE A 105 -10.22 -5.38 18.58
CA PHE A 105 -10.64 -5.70 17.21
C PHE A 105 -11.65 -6.87 17.23
N VAL A 106 -11.30 -7.95 17.93
CA VAL A 106 -12.12 -9.17 18.01
C VAL A 106 -13.51 -8.89 18.57
N THR A 107 -13.62 -8.04 19.58
CA THR A 107 -14.90 -7.67 20.23
C THR A 107 -15.56 -6.45 19.62
N SER A 108 -15.02 -5.86 18.54
CA SER A 108 -15.54 -4.63 17.92
C SER A 108 -15.69 -3.46 18.89
N THR A 109 -14.71 -3.30 19.80
CA THR A 109 -14.68 -2.23 20.82
C THR A 109 -13.59 -1.20 20.55
N MET A 110 -13.00 -1.17 19.36
CA MET A 110 -12.08 -0.10 18.98
C MET A 110 -12.80 1.25 18.93
N THR A 111 -12.10 2.32 19.29
CA THR A 111 -12.63 3.69 19.33
C THR A 111 -11.71 4.66 18.56
N GLY A 112 -12.22 5.86 18.28
CA GLY A 112 -11.49 6.92 17.60
C GLY A 112 -11.62 6.91 16.08
N VAL A 113 -11.19 8.02 15.46
CA VAL A 113 -11.38 8.28 14.02
C VAL A 113 -10.52 7.41 13.10
N TYR A 114 -9.50 6.74 13.66
CA TYR A 114 -8.57 5.88 12.93
C TYR A 114 -8.79 4.38 13.18
N ALA A 115 -9.91 4.00 13.80
CA ALA A 115 -10.22 2.59 14.07
C ALA A 115 -10.18 1.71 12.80
N GLY A 116 -10.66 2.22 11.66
CA GLY A 116 -10.60 1.53 10.37
C GLY A 116 -9.16 1.28 9.88
N PRO A 117 -8.34 2.34 9.68
CA PRO A 117 -6.93 2.18 9.34
C PRO A 117 -6.15 1.26 10.29
N HIS A 118 -6.27 1.43 11.61
CA HIS A 118 -5.57 0.58 12.59
C HIS A 118 -6.04 -0.87 12.57
N SER A 119 -7.32 -1.12 12.28
CA SER A 119 -7.83 -2.48 12.04
C SER A 119 -7.12 -3.15 10.85
N SER A 120 -6.90 -2.40 9.76
CA SER A 120 -6.13 -2.90 8.61
C SER A 120 -4.68 -3.24 9.02
N ASP A 121 -4.07 -2.44 9.88
CA ASP A 121 -2.72 -2.69 10.36
C ASP A 121 -2.62 -3.95 11.23
N PHE A 122 -3.65 -4.32 12.00
CA PHE A 122 -3.66 -5.60 12.71
C PHE A 122 -3.72 -6.79 11.74
N LEU A 123 -4.51 -6.66 10.68
CA LEU A 123 -4.68 -7.74 9.72
C LEU A 123 -3.47 -7.92 8.81
N ARG A 124 -2.69 -6.85 8.56
CA ARG A 124 -1.52 -6.88 7.68
C ARG A 124 -0.51 -7.95 8.07
N GLY A 125 0.03 -7.85 9.29
CA GLY A 125 0.98 -8.84 9.81
C GLY A 125 0.35 -10.23 9.95
N ALA A 126 -0.90 -10.31 10.41
CA ALA A 126 -1.58 -11.57 10.64
C ALA A 126 -1.85 -12.36 9.35
N CYS A 127 -2.31 -11.69 8.29
CA CYS A 127 -2.58 -12.31 6.98
C CYS A 127 -1.30 -12.81 6.33
N LEU A 128 -0.27 -11.96 6.30
CA LEU A 128 1.01 -12.29 5.70
C LEU A 128 1.71 -13.43 6.45
N TYR A 129 1.72 -13.42 7.78
CA TYR A 129 2.26 -14.53 8.54
C TYR A 129 1.47 -15.83 8.31
N SER A 130 0.13 -15.79 8.39
CA SER A 130 -0.70 -16.99 8.35
C SER A 130 -0.75 -17.64 6.95
N HIS A 131 -0.69 -16.82 5.90
CA HIS A 131 -1.04 -17.23 4.54
C HIS A 131 -0.07 -16.76 3.46
N GLY A 132 0.84 -15.84 3.76
CA GLY A 132 1.67 -15.17 2.77
C GLY A 132 0.88 -14.28 1.83
N GLY A 133 1.56 -13.78 0.80
CA GLY A 133 0.99 -12.98 -0.27
C GLY A 133 1.40 -11.52 -0.19
N VAL A 134 0.54 -10.64 -0.68
CA VAL A 134 0.69 -9.19 -0.62
C VAL A 134 -0.48 -8.65 0.17
N TYR A 135 -0.20 -7.79 1.15
CA TYR A 135 -1.21 -6.96 1.76
C TYR A 135 -1.04 -5.54 1.24
N MET A 136 -2.11 -4.98 0.68
CA MET A 136 -2.11 -3.64 0.11
C MET A 136 -3.38 -2.87 0.47
N ASP A 137 -3.24 -1.55 0.59
CA ASP A 137 -4.41 -0.69 0.83
C ASP A 137 -5.28 -0.56 -0.42
N THR A 138 -6.60 -0.47 -0.23
CA THR A 138 -7.56 -0.28 -1.32
C THR A 138 -7.38 1.05 -2.07
N GLY A 139 -6.67 2.00 -1.45
CA GLY A 139 -6.25 3.26 -2.07
C GLY A 139 -5.10 3.14 -3.07
N ASN A 140 -4.59 1.95 -3.37
CA ASN A 140 -3.50 1.75 -4.32
C ASN A 140 -4.04 1.53 -5.74
N ILE A 141 -3.76 2.47 -6.64
CA ILE A 141 -3.93 2.26 -8.08
C ILE A 141 -2.74 1.41 -8.54
N LEU A 142 -2.94 0.12 -8.78
CA LEU A 142 -1.88 -0.77 -9.27
C LEU A 142 -1.60 -0.45 -10.75
N ILE A 143 -0.32 -0.39 -11.12
CA ILE A 143 0.13 -0.12 -12.50
C ILE A 143 0.90 -1.33 -13.05
N ARG A 144 1.55 -2.11 -12.17
CA ARG A 144 2.40 -3.24 -12.53
C ARG A 144 1.94 -4.51 -11.82
N ASP A 145 1.97 -5.64 -12.54
CA ASP A 145 1.69 -6.96 -11.99
C ASP A 145 2.63 -7.30 -10.82
N LEU A 146 2.07 -7.89 -9.75
CA LEU A 146 2.78 -8.20 -8.50
C LEU A 146 3.89 -9.24 -8.63
N ASP A 147 3.78 -10.17 -9.58
CA ASP A 147 4.86 -11.10 -9.94
C ASP A 147 6.09 -10.31 -10.41
N ARG A 148 5.87 -9.22 -11.15
CA ARG A 148 6.93 -8.33 -11.66
C ARG A 148 7.34 -7.20 -10.71
N ILE A 149 6.59 -6.96 -9.64
CA ILE A 149 6.98 -6.03 -8.56
C ILE A 149 7.91 -6.73 -7.58
N CYS A 150 7.57 -7.93 -7.11
CA CYS A 150 8.42 -8.63 -6.14
C CYS A 150 8.19 -10.14 -6.05
N TRP A 151 6.99 -10.65 -6.38
CA TRP A 151 6.63 -12.00 -6.00
C TRP A 151 7.47 -13.07 -6.70
N ASN A 152 7.93 -12.84 -7.93
CA ASN A 152 8.87 -13.76 -8.58
C ASN A 152 10.19 -13.91 -7.80
N GLN A 153 10.68 -12.84 -7.14
CA GLN A 153 11.85 -12.93 -6.28
C GLN A 153 11.53 -13.60 -4.95
N LEU A 154 10.34 -13.39 -4.39
CA LEU A 154 9.97 -14.05 -3.12
C LEU A 154 9.73 -15.56 -3.32
N ALA A 155 9.18 -15.95 -4.46
CA ALA A 155 8.84 -17.35 -4.76
C ALA A 155 10.01 -18.16 -5.34
N ASP A 156 11.11 -17.53 -5.76
CA ASP A 156 12.28 -18.23 -6.28
C ASP A 156 13.11 -18.81 -5.14
N PRO A 157 13.29 -20.14 -5.03
CA PRO A 157 14.10 -20.75 -3.97
C PRO A 157 15.59 -20.37 -4.03
N ASN A 158 16.06 -19.77 -5.12
CA ASN A 158 17.43 -19.27 -5.25
C ASN A 158 17.57 -17.80 -4.86
N SER A 159 16.46 -17.08 -4.71
CA SER A 159 16.46 -15.72 -4.20
C SER A 159 16.63 -15.73 -2.68
N PRO A 160 17.42 -14.82 -2.11
CA PRO A 160 17.56 -14.74 -0.66
C PRO A 160 16.32 -14.10 0.00
N PHE A 161 15.44 -13.45 -0.76
CA PHE A 161 14.41 -12.56 -0.23
C PHE A 161 13.10 -13.29 0.10
N GLU A 162 12.55 -12.98 1.27
CA GLU A 162 11.32 -13.61 1.81
C GLU A 162 10.21 -12.57 2.07
N VAL A 163 10.59 -11.29 2.18
CA VAL A 163 9.71 -10.15 2.44
C VAL A 163 10.03 -9.03 1.44
N CYS A 164 9.02 -8.28 1.00
CA CYS A 164 9.20 -7.07 0.20
C CYS A 164 8.40 -5.88 0.73
N VAL A 165 9.06 -4.72 0.85
CA VAL A 165 8.44 -3.46 1.31
C VAL A 165 8.98 -2.24 0.56
N PRO A 166 8.14 -1.23 0.29
CA PRO A 166 8.59 0.10 -0.09
C PRO A 166 9.25 0.81 1.09
N ILE A 167 10.37 1.48 0.85
CA ILE A 167 11.10 2.24 1.87
C ILE A 167 11.02 3.75 1.58
N MET A 168 10.69 4.54 2.60
CA MET A 168 10.77 6.00 2.55
C MET A 168 12.22 6.46 2.78
N TYR A 169 12.77 6.12 3.95
CA TYR A 169 14.13 6.46 4.34
C TYR A 169 14.58 5.58 5.51
N GLY A 170 15.88 5.31 5.62
CA GLY A 170 16.42 4.47 6.69
C GLY A 170 15.70 3.11 6.77
N THR A 171 14.98 2.89 7.87
CA THR A 171 14.12 1.70 8.08
C THR A 171 12.62 2.06 8.12
N THR A 172 12.24 3.26 7.70
CA THR A 172 10.85 3.74 7.65
C THR A 172 10.18 3.22 6.38
N ILE A 173 9.38 2.17 6.53
CA ILE A 173 8.59 1.62 5.42
C ILE A 173 7.35 2.46 5.15
N ALA A 174 6.81 2.36 3.94
CA ALA A 174 5.43 2.75 3.68
C ALA A 174 4.53 1.50 3.77
N ASN A 175 3.78 1.37 4.85
CA ASN A 175 3.07 0.12 5.15
C ASN A 175 1.87 -0.17 4.23
N HIS A 176 1.50 0.74 3.31
CA HIS A 176 0.40 0.52 2.36
C HIS A 176 0.63 -0.65 1.40
N PHE A 177 1.85 -1.17 1.32
CA PHE A 177 2.23 -2.38 0.60
C PHE A 177 3.22 -3.18 1.44
N VAL A 178 2.92 -4.45 1.71
CA VAL A 178 3.88 -5.40 2.29
C VAL A 178 3.62 -6.76 1.65
N ALA A 179 4.67 -7.42 1.15
CA ALA A 179 4.58 -8.78 0.66
C ALA A 179 5.48 -9.70 1.49
N SER A 180 5.04 -10.95 1.72
CA SER A 180 5.90 -11.95 2.34
C SER A 180 5.51 -13.37 1.96
N ARG A 181 6.47 -14.27 2.15
CA ARG A 181 6.21 -15.70 2.25
C ARG A 181 5.41 -16.02 3.51
N LYS A 182 4.66 -17.12 3.46
CA LYS A 182 3.91 -17.64 4.61
C LYS A 182 4.87 -18.08 5.72
N GLY A 183 4.50 -17.81 6.97
CA GLY A 183 5.25 -18.25 8.15
C GLY A 183 6.55 -17.48 8.39
N ASP A 184 6.76 -16.37 7.69
CA ASP A 184 7.99 -15.59 7.78
C ASP A 184 8.25 -15.12 9.25
N PRO A 185 9.43 -15.41 9.81
CA PRO A 185 9.73 -15.11 11.22
C PRO A 185 9.87 -13.62 11.50
N PHE A 186 10.27 -12.81 10.52
CA PHE A 186 10.37 -11.37 10.66
C PHE A 186 8.98 -10.75 10.71
N ILE A 187 8.08 -11.15 9.82
CA ILE A 187 6.67 -10.75 9.84
C ILE A 187 6.01 -11.18 11.16
N LYS A 188 6.30 -12.39 11.66
CA LYS A 188 5.79 -12.82 12.97
C LYS A 188 6.24 -11.92 14.11
N CYS A 189 7.54 -11.59 14.18
CA CYS A 189 8.06 -10.72 15.23
C CYS A 189 7.50 -9.30 15.10
N TRP A 190 7.37 -8.78 13.88
CA TRP A 190 6.81 -7.46 13.61
C TRP A 190 5.36 -7.37 14.07
N HIS A 191 4.56 -8.36 13.66
CA HIS A 191 3.16 -8.49 14.04
C HIS A 191 3.00 -8.60 15.55
N ASP A 192 3.73 -9.52 16.19
CA ASP A 192 3.64 -9.74 17.64
C ASP A 192 4.03 -8.50 18.44
N LEU A 193 5.05 -7.75 17.99
CA LEU A 193 5.42 -6.48 18.60
C LEU A 193 4.28 -5.47 18.52
N PHE A 194 3.67 -5.33 17.34
CA PHE A 194 2.57 -4.38 17.17
C PHE A 194 1.35 -4.77 18.02
N ILE A 195 0.96 -6.04 18.03
CA ILE A 195 -0.14 -6.54 18.86
C ILE A 195 0.16 -6.37 20.35
N TYR A 196 1.41 -6.58 20.78
CA TYR A 196 1.82 -6.36 22.16
C TYR A 196 1.62 -4.90 22.60
N LEU A 197 1.96 -3.93 21.74
CA LEU A 197 1.73 -2.51 22.01
C LEU A 197 0.23 -2.18 22.20
N TRP A 198 -0.64 -2.90 21.49
CA TRP A 198 -2.10 -2.74 21.52
C TRP A 198 -2.80 -3.54 22.62
N LYS A 199 -2.07 -4.28 23.45
CA LYS A 199 -2.65 -5.04 24.56
C LYS A 199 -3.44 -4.11 25.49
N ASP A 200 -4.66 -4.52 25.82
CA ASP A 200 -5.57 -3.80 26.72
C ASP A 200 -5.95 -2.37 26.26
N ARG A 201 -5.82 -2.07 24.96
CA ARG A 201 -6.15 -0.77 24.35
C ARG A 201 -7.36 -0.84 23.43
N GLN A 202 -8.06 0.28 23.30
CA GLN A 202 -9.16 0.47 22.34
C GLN A 202 -8.81 1.44 21.22
N ASN A 203 -7.76 2.25 21.37
CA ASN A 203 -7.28 3.20 20.38
C ASN A 203 -5.76 3.39 20.52
N HIS A 204 -5.18 4.14 19.60
CA HIS A 204 -3.73 4.38 19.51
C HIS A 204 -3.16 5.41 20.51
N GLU A 205 -3.99 6.09 21.30
CA GLU A 205 -3.54 7.22 22.12
C GLU A 205 -2.49 6.77 23.16
N GLY A 206 -1.39 7.51 23.23
CA GLY A 206 -0.27 7.24 24.14
C GLY A 206 0.58 6.03 23.76
N LEU A 207 0.37 5.39 22.61
CA LEU A 207 1.25 4.32 22.12
C LEU A 207 2.69 4.78 21.95
N ILE A 208 2.92 6.02 21.52
CA ILE A 208 4.27 6.53 21.32
C ILE A 208 5.08 6.66 22.63
N GLN A 209 4.39 6.69 23.77
CA GLN A 209 5.01 6.72 25.10
C GLN A 209 5.46 5.34 25.58
N HIS A 210 5.10 4.26 24.87
CA HIS A 210 5.50 2.92 25.26
C HIS A 210 7.03 2.76 25.11
N PRO A 211 7.76 2.24 26.11
CA PRO A 211 9.23 2.18 26.10
C PRO A 211 9.84 1.56 24.82
N LEU A 212 9.17 0.55 24.25
CA LEU A 212 9.62 -0.13 23.02
C LEU A 212 9.62 0.76 21.76
N VAL A 213 8.85 1.86 21.75
CA VAL A 213 8.76 2.80 20.61
C VAL A 213 9.03 4.25 21.02
N ALA A 214 9.43 4.49 22.27
CA ALA A 214 9.71 5.82 22.81
C ALA A 214 10.88 6.53 22.13
N PHE A 215 11.74 5.81 21.38
CA PHE A 215 12.74 6.43 20.51
C PHE A 215 12.11 7.37 19.47
N ALA A 216 10.85 7.15 19.09
CA ALA A 216 10.14 7.99 18.13
C ALA A 216 9.70 9.34 18.72
N LEU A 217 9.77 9.53 20.05
CA LEU A 217 9.43 10.80 20.69
C LEU A 217 10.35 11.94 20.22
N THR A 218 11.60 11.63 19.85
CA THR A 218 12.56 12.61 19.36
C THR A 218 12.54 12.76 17.84
N HIS A 219 11.66 12.05 17.12
CA HIS A 219 11.56 12.19 15.68
C HIS A 219 10.98 13.54 15.27
N THR A 220 11.54 14.09 14.20
CA THR A 220 11.04 15.27 13.48
C THR A 220 10.72 14.88 12.03
N PHE A 221 10.21 15.81 11.24
CA PHE A 221 10.02 15.59 9.80
C PHE A 221 11.31 15.73 8.98
N GLU A 222 12.41 16.16 9.59
CA GLU A 222 13.66 16.50 8.87
C GLU A 222 14.19 15.34 8.02
N ALA A 223 14.23 14.12 8.56
CA ALA A 223 14.71 12.95 7.81
C ALA A 223 13.81 12.63 6.60
N ALA A 224 12.50 12.84 6.74
CA ALA A 224 11.54 12.67 5.64
C ALA A 224 11.75 13.75 4.57
N GLU A 225 11.89 15.01 4.98
CA GLU A 225 12.14 16.15 4.08
C GLU A 225 13.47 16.02 3.33
N GLN A 226 14.54 15.60 4.01
CA GLN A 226 15.84 15.29 3.40
C GLN A 226 15.76 14.14 2.38
N ALA A 227 14.83 13.21 2.60
CA ALA A 227 14.52 12.14 1.66
C ALA A 227 13.45 12.54 0.61
N ASN A 228 13.15 13.84 0.50
CA ASN A 228 12.17 14.44 -0.43
C ASN A 228 10.70 14.09 -0.17
N PHE A 229 10.33 13.74 1.07
CA PHE A 229 8.94 13.56 1.50
C PHE A 229 8.41 14.83 2.16
N GLY A 230 7.92 15.77 1.34
CA GLY A 230 7.40 17.06 1.78
C GLY A 230 5.90 17.06 2.07
N TRP A 231 5.43 16.14 2.93
CA TRP A 231 4.02 16.11 3.34
C TRP A 231 3.64 17.40 4.10
N ASP A 232 2.48 17.97 3.76
CA ASP A 232 1.98 19.22 4.35
C ASP A 232 1.22 18.99 5.66
N PHE A 233 1.85 18.32 6.62
CA PHE A 233 1.21 17.96 7.89
C PHE A 233 0.67 19.20 8.64
N ALA A 234 -0.53 19.05 9.20
CA ALA A 234 -1.23 20.02 10.06
C ALA A 234 -1.05 19.71 11.56
N VAL A 235 -0.34 18.62 11.88
CA VAL A 235 -0.14 18.12 13.24
C VAL A 235 1.36 17.94 13.52
N GLU A 236 1.70 17.86 14.80
CA GLU A 236 3.08 17.62 15.24
C GLU A 236 3.59 16.23 14.79
N PRO A 237 4.91 16.07 14.59
CA PRO A 237 5.52 14.80 14.21
C PRO A 237 5.09 13.62 15.10
N GLN A 238 4.96 13.86 16.40
CA GLN A 238 4.60 12.82 17.37
C GLN A 238 3.20 12.26 17.11
N THR A 239 2.25 13.09 16.67
CA THR A 239 0.90 12.64 16.28
C THR A 239 0.96 11.73 15.04
N VAL A 240 1.80 12.08 14.06
CA VAL A 240 2.01 11.23 12.87
C VAL A 240 2.67 9.91 13.27
N MET A 241 3.74 9.95 14.06
CA MET A 241 4.49 8.77 14.51
C MET A 241 3.60 7.82 15.32
N GLU A 242 2.73 8.34 16.19
CA GLU A 242 1.76 7.53 16.93
C GLU A 242 0.73 6.87 16.00
N TYR A 243 0.23 7.63 15.01
CA TYR A 243 -0.68 7.10 13.99
C TYR A 243 -0.05 5.95 13.18
N ILE A 244 1.23 6.07 12.82
CA ILE A 244 1.99 5.03 12.10
C ILE A 244 2.75 4.06 13.02
N SER A 245 2.24 3.78 14.23
CA SER A 245 2.91 2.90 15.21
C SER A 245 3.25 1.48 14.69
N GLN A 246 2.57 0.99 13.65
CA GLN A 246 2.95 -0.24 12.95
C GLN A 246 4.33 -0.11 12.26
N VAL A 247 4.61 1.06 11.66
CA VAL A 247 5.90 1.41 11.07
C VAL A 247 6.96 1.57 12.17
N LEU A 248 6.62 2.16 13.32
CA LEU A 248 7.54 2.22 14.46
C LEU A 248 7.92 0.82 14.97
N SER A 249 6.96 -0.12 14.97
CA SER A 249 7.22 -1.52 15.32
C SER A 249 8.20 -2.17 14.33
N TRP A 250 8.08 -1.86 13.04
CA TRP A 250 9.04 -2.30 12.02
C TRP A 250 10.45 -1.73 12.28
N GLN A 251 10.55 -0.42 12.52
CA GLN A 251 11.81 0.25 12.82
C GLN A 251 12.48 -0.36 14.06
N ARG A 252 11.71 -0.55 15.14
CA ARG A 252 12.19 -1.19 16.37
C ARG A 252 12.75 -2.58 16.08
N LEU A 253 12.02 -3.39 15.31
CA LEU A 253 12.44 -4.74 14.96
C LEU A 253 13.76 -4.74 14.16
N CYS A 254 13.93 -3.81 13.22
CA CYS A 254 15.17 -3.68 12.47
C CYS A 254 16.40 -3.39 13.37
N MET A 255 16.20 -2.83 14.56
CA MET A 255 17.25 -2.52 15.53
C MET A 255 17.60 -3.70 16.47
N LEU A 256 16.92 -4.84 16.34
CA LEU A 256 17.07 -5.98 17.24
C LEU A 256 18.02 -7.03 16.66
N GLU A 257 19.11 -7.30 17.38
CA GLU A 257 20.07 -8.37 17.06
C GLU A 257 19.71 -9.69 17.74
N ASN A 258 18.70 -9.71 18.62
CA ASN A 258 18.23 -10.88 19.35
C ASN A 258 16.72 -10.79 19.68
N ALA A 259 15.88 -10.58 18.66
CA ALA A 259 14.46 -10.32 18.86
C ALA A 259 13.73 -11.48 19.56
N ARG A 260 13.96 -12.73 19.15
CA ARG A 260 13.32 -13.90 19.77
C ARG A 260 14.21 -15.12 19.63
N ASP A 261 14.58 -15.75 20.74
CA ASP A 261 15.30 -17.03 20.76
C ASP A 261 16.53 -17.08 19.86
N GLY A 262 17.32 -15.99 19.81
CA GLY A 262 18.50 -15.87 18.94
C GLY A 262 18.23 -15.28 17.55
N PHE A 263 16.98 -14.97 17.21
CA PHE A 263 16.64 -14.38 15.91
C PHE A 263 17.20 -12.96 15.75
N ASN A 264 18.19 -12.83 14.88
CA ASN A 264 18.82 -11.56 14.52
C ASN A 264 18.00 -10.83 13.44
N ALA A 265 17.04 -10.03 13.87
CA ALA A 265 16.17 -9.28 12.96
C ALA A 265 16.93 -8.21 12.15
N THR A 266 17.99 -7.63 12.71
CA THR A 266 18.88 -6.70 11.99
C THR A 266 19.52 -7.37 10.78
N GLU A 267 20.09 -8.56 10.97
CA GLU A 267 20.71 -9.33 9.89
C GLU A 267 19.67 -9.82 8.88
N TYR A 268 18.48 -10.21 9.35
CA TYR A 268 17.37 -10.57 8.47
C TYR A 268 16.96 -9.40 7.57
N TRP A 269 16.74 -8.23 8.17
CA TRP A 269 16.43 -6.99 7.44
C TRP A 269 17.44 -6.71 6.31
N LEU A 270 18.74 -6.89 6.58
CA LEU A 270 19.80 -6.60 5.60
C LEU A 270 19.88 -7.59 4.45
N ASN A 271 19.48 -8.84 4.66
CA ASN A 271 19.78 -9.95 3.75
C ASN A 271 18.54 -10.64 3.16
N LYS A 272 17.38 -10.50 3.81
CA LYS A 272 16.15 -11.25 3.52
C LYS A 272 14.96 -10.37 3.17
N VAL A 273 15.07 -9.06 3.38
CA VAL A 273 14.02 -8.10 3.01
C VAL A 273 14.42 -7.36 1.74
N LEU A 274 13.65 -7.58 0.68
CA LEU A 274 13.75 -6.85 -0.58
C LEU A 274 13.08 -5.48 -0.42
N ILE A 275 13.79 -4.42 -0.77
CA ILE A 275 13.24 -3.07 -0.64
C ILE A 275 13.31 -2.29 -1.94
N PHE A 276 12.39 -1.36 -2.13
CA PHE A 276 12.34 -0.51 -3.31
C PHE A 276 11.98 0.94 -2.95
N ASP A 277 12.32 1.85 -3.87
CA ASP A 277 12.12 3.29 -3.75
C ASP A 277 10.63 3.64 -3.81
N VAL A 278 10.04 3.92 -2.65
CA VAL A 278 8.61 4.23 -2.56
C VAL A 278 8.25 5.52 -3.29
N LEU A 279 9.12 6.54 -3.27
CA LEU A 279 8.82 7.83 -3.87
C LEU A 279 8.69 7.68 -5.39
N GLN A 280 9.50 6.81 -5.99
CA GLN A 280 9.46 6.61 -7.43
C GLN A 280 8.43 5.55 -7.87
N GLU A 281 8.26 4.49 -7.08
CA GLU A 281 7.43 3.34 -7.45
C GLU A 281 5.98 3.45 -6.99
N ASP A 282 5.71 4.15 -5.89
CA ASP A 282 4.38 4.16 -5.25
C ASP A 282 3.79 5.58 -5.13
N TRP A 283 4.63 6.61 -5.08
CA TRP A 283 4.23 8.02 -5.03
C TRP A 283 4.79 8.80 -6.22
N GLY A 284 4.67 8.20 -7.41
CA GLY A 284 5.18 8.77 -8.64
C GLY A 284 4.56 10.13 -8.97
N ALA A 285 3.33 10.39 -8.55
CA ALA A 285 2.70 11.70 -8.69
C ALA A 285 3.44 12.76 -7.86
N GLU A 286 3.65 12.49 -6.58
CA GLU A 286 4.35 13.37 -5.66
C GLU A 286 5.79 13.65 -6.15
N ALA A 287 6.46 12.62 -6.65
CA ALA A 287 7.79 12.75 -7.25
C ALA A 287 7.82 13.56 -8.57
N THR A 288 6.70 13.71 -9.27
CA THR A 288 6.64 14.40 -10.57
C THR A 288 6.09 15.82 -10.49
N ILE A 289 5.08 16.05 -9.66
CA ILE A 289 4.34 17.32 -9.56
C ILE A 289 4.29 17.87 -8.13
N GLY A 290 5.00 17.24 -7.18
CA GLY A 290 5.03 17.65 -5.77
C GLY A 290 3.87 17.10 -4.96
N PHE A 291 4.02 17.18 -3.64
CA PHE A 291 3.00 16.74 -2.68
C PHE A 291 1.81 17.72 -2.69
N GLY A 292 0.59 17.17 -2.68
CA GLY A 292 -0.64 17.95 -2.58
C GLY A 292 -1.82 17.28 -3.29
N GLY A 293 -2.90 17.00 -2.54
CA GLY A 293 -4.09 16.37 -3.10
C GLY A 293 -4.72 17.11 -4.29
N PRO A 294 -4.91 18.44 -4.23
CA PRO A 294 -5.43 19.22 -5.35
C PRO A 294 -4.55 19.17 -6.59
N ASN A 295 -3.22 19.04 -6.44
CA ASN A 295 -2.30 18.96 -7.57
C ASN A 295 -2.57 17.69 -8.38
N LEU A 296 -2.63 16.54 -7.71
CA LEU A 296 -2.96 15.26 -8.34
C LEU A 296 -4.38 15.25 -8.90
N PHE A 297 -5.36 15.69 -8.11
CA PHE A 297 -6.77 15.73 -8.51
C PHE A 297 -6.97 16.58 -9.77
N ASN A 298 -6.45 17.80 -9.81
CA ASN A 298 -6.62 18.71 -10.95
C ASN A 298 -5.85 18.24 -12.19
N ALA A 299 -4.66 17.66 -12.02
CA ALA A 299 -3.90 17.10 -13.12
C ALA A 299 -4.68 15.96 -13.79
N LEU A 300 -5.25 15.03 -13.02
CA LEU A 300 -6.06 13.94 -13.56
C LEU A 300 -7.40 14.42 -14.16
N ALA A 301 -8.01 15.45 -13.58
CA ALA A 301 -9.25 16.03 -14.10
C ALA A 301 -9.05 16.85 -15.40
N THR A 302 -7.81 17.08 -15.84
CA THR A 302 -7.54 17.85 -17.07
C THR A 302 -8.09 17.12 -18.30
N PRO A 303 -8.85 17.79 -19.18
CA PRO A 303 -9.31 17.20 -20.44
C PRO A 303 -8.15 16.85 -21.39
N LEU A 304 -8.28 15.75 -22.12
CA LEU A 304 -7.29 15.30 -23.11
C LEU A 304 -7.26 16.19 -24.36
N ASP A 305 -8.30 16.98 -24.60
CA ASP A 305 -8.41 17.96 -25.68
C ASP A 305 -8.12 19.41 -25.22
N ALA A 306 -7.66 19.59 -23.98
CA ALA A 306 -7.18 20.89 -23.51
C ALA A 306 -5.98 21.37 -24.37
N PRO A 307 -5.74 22.69 -24.48
CA PRO A 307 -4.62 23.22 -25.26
C PRO A 307 -3.29 22.63 -24.81
N THR A 308 -2.54 22.02 -25.73
CA THR A 308 -1.32 21.27 -25.42
C THR A 308 -0.18 22.14 -24.89
N ASP A 309 -0.24 23.44 -25.16
CA ASP A 309 0.68 24.46 -24.66
C ASP A 309 0.33 24.98 -23.26
N SER A 310 -0.86 24.66 -22.74
CA SER A 310 -1.27 25.03 -21.38
C SER A 310 -0.46 24.30 -20.31
N GLU A 311 -0.24 24.95 -19.18
CA GLU A 311 0.50 24.36 -18.05
C GLU A 311 -0.25 23.19 -17.42
N GLN A 312 -1.59 23.22 -17.43
CA GLN A 312 -2.43 22.12 -16.97
C GLN A 312 -2.21 20.87 -17.82
N TYR A 313 -2.26 21.00 -19.16
CA TYR A 313 -2.04 19.88 -20.07
C TYR A 313 -0.63 19.31 -19.91
N LYS A 314 0.41 20.15 -19.93
CA LYS A 314 1.80 19.69 -19.77
C LYS A 314 2.00 18.95 -18.45
N THR A 315 1.42 19.45 -17.36
CA THR A 315 1.49 18.82 -16.04
C THR A 315 0.80 17.46 -16.03
N ALA A 316 -0.43 17.40 -16.52
CA ALA A 316 -1.21 16.17 -16.59
C ALA A 316 -0.56 15.11 -17.50
N TYR A 317 -0.06 15.53 -18.66
CA TYR A 317 0.66 14.69 -19.61
C TYR A 317 1.92 14.09 -18.98
N LYS A 318 2.78 14.94 -18.40
CA LYS A 318 4.01 14.50 -17.71
C LYS A 318 3.70 13.53 -16.58
N LEU A 319 2.67 13.83 -15.77
CA LEU A 319 2.23 13.00 -14.67
C LEU A 319 1.80 11.60 -15.16
N VAL A 320 0.78 11.53 -16.00
CA VAL A 320 0.14 10.25 -16.35
C VAL A 320 1.11 9.33 -17.08
N TRP A 321 1.88 9.86 -18.04
CA TRP A 321 2.83 9.03 -18.76
C TRP A 321 3.98 8.56 -17.88
N ARG A 322 4.51 9.40 -16.96
CA ARG A 322 5.48 8.93 -15.97
C ARG A 322 4.93 7.79 -15.13
N LEU A 323 3.67 7.90 -14.66
CA LEU A 323 3.09 6.86 -13.82
C LEU A 323 3.03 5.55 -14.58
N LEU A 324 2.54 5.59 -15.81
CA LEU A 324 2.41 4.43 -16.68
C LEU A 324 3.76 3.79 -17.03
N THR A 325 4.82 4.58 -17.24
CA THR A 325 6.14 4.06 -17.64
C THR A 325 7.04 3.64 -16.49
N GLU A 326 6.98 4.34 -15.35
CA GLU A 326 8.01 4.26 -14.31
C GLU A 326 7.52 3.91 -12.91
N SER A 327 6.21 3.88 -12.65
CA SER A 327 5.66 3.56 -11.32
C SER A 327 5.06 2.15 -11.27
N SER A 328 5.09 1.51 -10.11
CA SER A 328 4.53 0.19 -9.88
C SER A 328 3.09 0.27 -9.38
N LEU A 329 2.79 1.30 -8.59
CA LEU A 329 1.47 1.70 -8.18
C LEU A 329 1.43 3.22 -7.92
N GLN A 330 0.25 3.78 -7.73
CA GLN A 330 0.08 5.09 -7.15
C GLN A 330 -0.76 4.96 -5.88
N LYS A 331 -0.16 5.20 -4.72
CA LYS A 331 -0.86 5.28 -3.45
C LYS A 331 -1.64 6.58 -3.42
N ILE A 332 -2.96 6.46 -3.24
CA ILE A 332 -3.85 7.57 -2.98
C ILE A 332 -4.12 7.62 -1.48
N THR A 333 -3.77 8.74 -0.88
CA THR A 333 -3.91 8.96 0.56
C THR A 333 -5.24 9.64 0.87
N HIS A 334 -5.83 9.31 2.02
CA HIS A 334 -6.93 10.08 2.62
C HIS A 334 -6.40 11.14 3.57
N GLY A 335 -5.37 10.84 4.37
CA GLY A 335 -4.67 11.82 5.22
C GLY A 335 -5.58 12.54 6.21
N LYS A 336 -6.73 11.93 6.57
CA LYS A 336 -7.81 12.59 7.29
C LYS A 336 -7.28 13.19 8.60
N ASN A 337 -7.47 14.50 8.76
CA ASN A 337 -7.00 15.29 9.92
C ASN A 337 -5.48 15.31 10.14
N LEU A 338 -4.67 14.83 9.19
CA LEU A 338 -3.20 14.84 9.29
C LEU A 338 -2.58 15.94 8.44
N THR A 339 -3.14 16.25 7.27
CA THR A 339 -2.61 17.25 6.32
C THR A 339 -3.40 18.56 6.34
N LYS A 340 -2.74 19.66 6.00
CA LYS A 340 -3.37 20.99 5.87
C LYS A 340 -4.29 21.03 4.65
N THR A 341 -3.84 20.46 3.56
CA THR A 341 -4.58 20.36 2.30
C THR A 341 -5.29 19.02 2.23
N PRO A 342 -6.55 18.95 1.75
CA PRO A 342 -7.22 17.69 1.51
C PRO A 342 -6.43 16.81 0.55
N ALA A 343 -6.26 15.54 0.88
CA ALA A 343 -5.63 14.57 -0.01
C ALA A 343 -6.58 14.20 -1.17
N ALA A 344 -6.04 13.70 -2.28
CA ALA A 344 -6.83 13.39 -3.48
C ALA A 344 -7.96 12.38 -3.22
N GLY A 345 -7.74 11.41 -2.33
CA GLY A 345 -8.78 10.45 -1.94
C GLY A 345 -9.98 11.09 -1.26
N VAL A 346 -9.75 12.14 -0.46
CA VAL A 346 -10.83 12.92 0.17
C VAL A 346 -11.59 13.73 -0.87
N LEU A 347 -10.88 14.37 -1.81
CA LEU A 347 -11.49 15.15 -2.88
C LEU A 347 -12.41 14.29 -3.78
N TRP A 348 -12.03 13.05 -4.08
CA TRP A 348 -12.88 12.12 -4.85
C TRP A 348 -14.11 11.62 -4.10
N GLU A 349 -14.19 11.82 -2.78
CA GLU A 349 -15.35 11.48 -1.96
C GLU A 349 -16.29 12.66 -1.73
N GLU A 350 -15.90 13.87 -2.17
CA GLU A 350 -16.77 15.04 -2.10
C GLU A 350 -17.96 14.91 -3.07
N PRO A 351 -19.16 15.41 -2.70
CA PRO A 351 -20.33 15.37 -3.57
C PRO A 351 -20.05 16.02 -4.94
N GLY A 352 -20.40 15.32 -6.02
CA GLY A 352 -20.14 15.76 -7.39
C GLY A 352 -18.80 15.30 -7.97
N ASN A 353 -17.95 14.64 -7.18
CA ASN A 353 -16.68 14.10 -7.62
C ASN A 353 -16.65 12.57 -7.79
N GLU A 354 -17.81 11.89 -7.72
CA GLU A 354 -17.93 10.42 -7.66
C GLU A 354 -17.32 9.69 -8.86
N ASP A 355 -17.23 10.39 -10.00
CA ASP A 355 -16.68 9.89 -11.26
C ASP A 355 -15.39 10.62 -11.70
N LYS A 356 -14.77 11.43 -10.83
CA LYS A 356 -13.61 12.25 -11.23
C LYS A 356 -12.30 11.46 -11.38
N ASP A 357 -12.19 10.29 -10.76
CA ASP A 357 -11.02 9.41 -10.89
C ASP A 357 -11.03 8.57 -12.19
N HIS A 358 -12.11 8.63 -12.98
CA HIS A 358 -12.25 7.90 -14.25
C HIS A 358 -13.06 8.66 -15.31
N GLN A 359 -13.20 9.98 -15.16
CA GLN A 359 -14.07 10.79 -16.01
C GLN A 359 -13.66 10.70 -17.49
N ALA A 360 -14.63 10.40 -18.35
CA ALA A 360 -14.40 10.27 -19.79
C ALA A 360 -13.78 11.53 -20.41
N GLY A 361 -12.80 11.33 -21.29
CA GLY A 361 -12.09 12.41 -21.98
C GLY A 361 -11.03 13.12 -21.14
N THR A 362 -10.66 12.60 -19.96
CA THR A 362 -9.66 13.22 -19.08
C THR A 362 -8.40 12.35 -18.91
N PHE A 363 -7.35 12.93 -18.36
CA PHE A 363 -6.14 12.20 -17.98
C PHE A 363 -6.39 11.12 -16.91
N ALA A 364 -7.45 11.23 -16.11
CA ALA A 364 -7.88 10.19 -15.18
C ALA A 364 -8.32 8.92 -15.92
N GLU A 365 -9.11 9.06 -16.98
CA GLU A 365 -9.51 7.94 -17.84
C GLU A 365 -8.31 7.33 -18.57
N LEU A 366 -7.37 8.16 -19.07
CA LEU A 366 -6.14 7.66 -19.68
C LEU A 366 -5.31 6.84 -18.69
N LEU A 367 -5.15 7.30 -17.45
CA LEU A 367 -4.44 6.55 -16.41
C LEU A 367 -5.11 5.20 -16.17
N ARG A 368 -6.43 5.17 -15.92
CA ARG A 368 -7.23 3.95 -15.70
C ARG A 368 -7.14 2.96 -16.86
N TYR A 369 -7.22 3.45 -18.09
CA TYR A 369 -7.05 2.61 -19.26
C TYR A 369 -5.62 2.06 -19.34
N GLY A 370 -4.63 2.93 -19.14
CA GLY A 370 -3.22 2.57 -19.28
C GLY A 370 -2.77 1.53 -18.27
N THR A 371 -3.23 1.57 -17.02
CA THR A 371 -2.85 0.57 -16.00
C THR A 371 -3.25 -0.86 -16.38
N VAL A 372 -4.36 -1.01 -17.12
CA VAL A 372 -4.91 -2.30 -17.53
C VAL A 372 -4.44 -2.73 -18.93
N HIS A 373 -4.18 -1.77 -19.81
CA HIS A 373 -3.92 -2.05 -21.23
C HIS A 373 -2.47 -1.79 -21.68
N PHE A 374 -1.65 -1.14 -20.85
CA PHE A 374 -0.24 -0.95 -21.12
C PHE A 374 0.59 -1.73 -20.12
N GLN A 375 1.59 -2.45 -20.63
CA GLN A 375 2.57 -3.14 -19.80
C GLN A 375 3.94 -2.51 -19.99
N GLN A 376 4.58 -2.17 -18.89
CA GLN A 376 5.95 -1.65 -18.87
C GLN A 376 6.95 -2.68 -19.42
N ALA A 377 7.82 -2.24 -20.33
CA ALA A 377 8.91 -3.02 -20.90
C ALA A 377 10.07 -3.22 -19.92
N ARG A 378 10.25 -2.33 -18.93
CA ARG A 378 11.29 -2.50 -17.89
C ARG A 378 11.06 -3.80 -17.12
N GLU A 379 12.12 -4.58 -16.90
CA GLU A 379 12.05 -5.89 -16.23
C GLU A 379 12.02 -5.77 -14.70
N SER A 380 12.80 -4.85 -14.14
CA SER A 380 12.86 -4.60 -12.70
C SER A 380 12.33 -3.22 -12.33
N ILE A 381 11.89 -3.10 -11.08
CA ILE A 381 11.59 -1.82 -10.45
C ILE A 381 12.85 -1.24 -9.80
N ARG A 382 12.75 -0.04 -9.22
CA ARG A 382 13.85 0.65 -8.52
C ARG A 382 14.09 0.05 -7.12
N TYR A 383 14.69 -1.14 -7.09
CA TYR A 383 15.14 -1.75 -5.83
C TYR A 383 16.27 -0.94 -5.19
N LEU A 384 16.32 -0.97 -3.87
CA LEU A 384 17.35 -0.35 -3.05
C LEU A 384 18.08 -1.40 -2.23
N LYS A 385 19.25 -1.03 -1.69
CA LYS A 385 19.98 -1.86 -0.74
C LYS A 385 19.59 -1.46 0.68
N ALA A 386 19.17 -2.43 1.48
CA ALA A 386 18.89 -2.21 2.89
C ALA A 386 20.15 -1.69 3.62
N ALA A 387 19.97 -0.64 4.42
CA ALA A 387 21.01 -0.07 5.25
C ALA A 387 20.86 -0.55 6.70
N LYS A 388 21.99 -0.74 7.39
CA LYS A 388 21.98 -1.08 8.81
C LYS A 388 21.44 0.14 9.58
N PRO A 389 20.50 -0.04 10.53
CA PRO A 389 20.09 1.05 11.40
C PRO A 389 21.31 1.63 12.14
N PRO A 390 21.33 2.95 12.41
CA PRO A 390 22.46 3.60 13.08
C PRO A 390 22.68 3.09 14.50
N VAL A 391 21.62 2.60 15.16
CA VAL A 391 21.65 2.02 16.50
C VAL A 391 21.02 0.64 16.45
N THR A 392 21.72 -0.35 16.99
CA THR A 392 21.23 -1.72 17.18
C THR A 392 21.42 -2.16 18.62
N SER A 393 20.69 -3.19 19.04
CA SER A 393 20.70 -3.68 20.42
C SER A 393 20.49 -5.19 20.49
N ARG A 394 21.09 -5.83 21.48
CA ARG A 394 20.87 -7.25 21.81
C ARG A 394 19.74 -7.43 22.83
N LYS A 395 18.61 -6.79 22.60
CA LYS A 395 17.41 -6.88 23.43
C LYS A 395 16.44 -7.91 22.87
N GLY A 396 15.60 -8.50 23.73
CA GLY A 396 14.43 -9.26 23.30
C GLY A 396 13.35 -8.39 22.65
N LEU A 397 12.38 -9.02 21.97
CA LEU A 397 11.30 -8.35 21.24
C LEU A 397 10.50 -7.38 22.12
N PHE A 398 10.23 -7.79 23.36
CA PHE A 398 9.45 -7.03 24.33
C PHE A 398 10.32 -6.41 25.44
N GLU A 399 11.65 -6.44 25.28
CA GLU A 399 12.57 -5.84 26.24
C GLU A 399 12.78 -4.35 25.90
N PRO A 400 12.45 -3.44 26.84
CA PRO A 400 12.55 -1.98 26.65
C PRO A 400 13.99 -1.52 26.49
#